data_AF-A0A3S2CHU6-F1
#
_entry.id   AF-A0A3S2CHU6-F1
#
_cell.length_a   1.000
_cell.length_b   1.000
_cell.length_c   1.000
_cell.angle_alpha   90.00
_cell.angle_beta   90.00
_cell.angle_gamma   90.00
#
_symmetry.space_group_name_H-M   'P 1'
#
loop_
_entity.id
_entity.type
_entity.pdbx_description
1 polymer ?
#
loop_
_entity_poly.entity_id
_entity_poly.type
_entity_poly.pdbx_seq_one_letter_code
_entity_poly.pdbx_strand_id
1 'polypeptide(L)'
;ALYQRSVVAVDILLPIMRDLSERSWESVAFYVRSGDVRTCLYRVESKHAIRYTIREGDVLPLLVGSGGRVLAAFSGQQGEPYETIRKTCTCLAIGDRDPDTAGVSAPVFGPGRVLLGALTLAGPSTRVDAAFLQRMKRPLLEAAARATRAFGEDASMLEQASLAADA
;
A
#
# COMPACT_ATOMS: atom_id res chain seq x y z
N ALA A 1 -14.78 21.07 5.52
CA ALA A 1 -14.59 20.36 4.23
C ALA A 1 -13.61 19.18 4.32
N LEU A 2 -12.40 19.35 4.90
CA LEU A 2 -11.41 18.26 5.10
C LEU A 2 -11.93 17.09 5.96
N TYR A 3 -12.62 17.39 7.07
CA TYR A 3 -13.20 16.38 7.98
C TYR A 3 -14.23 15.46 7.31
N GLN A 4 -15.05 15.99 6.40
CA GLN A 4 -16.07 15.20 5.72
C GLN A 4 -15.46 14.29 4.65
N ARG A 5 -14.36 14.74 4.01
CA ARG A 5 -13.57 13.91 3.09
C ARG A 5 -12.79 12.81 3.82
N SER A 6 -12.28 13.08 5.03
CA SER A 6 -11.62 12.05 5.84
C SER A 6 -12.60 10.99 6.35
N VAL A 7 -13.83 11.37 6.72
CA VAL A 7 -14.88 10.42 7.13
C VAL A 7 -15.27 9.50 5.96
N VAL A 8 -15.52 10.02 4.76
CA VAL A 8 -15.81 9.15 3.60
C VAL A 8 -14.63 8.22 3.27
N ALA A 9 -13.39 8.70 3.41
CA ALA A 9 -12.22 7.88 3.17
C ALA A 9 -12.07 6.74 4.19
N VAL A 10 -12.42 6.97 5.47
CA VAL A 10 -12.31 5.94 6.51
C VAL A 10 -13.30 4.80 6.30
N ASP A 11 -14.53 5.14 5.90
CA ASP A 11 -15.61 4.16 5.65
C ASP A 11 -15.32 3.28 4.43
N ILE A 12 -14.56 3.78 3.46
CA ILE A 12 -14.12 3.02 2.28
C ILE A 12 -12.89 2.17 2.61
N LEU A 13 -11.86 2.77 3.21
CA LEU A 13 -10.55 2.13 3.37
C LEU A 13 -10.55 1.07 4.47
N LEU A 14 -11.13 1.35 5.64
CA LEU A 14 -11.03 0.42 6.77
C LEU A 14 -11.63 -0.97 6.49
N PRO A 15 -12.81 -1.12 5.87
CA PRO A 15 -13.32 -2.46 5.53
C PRO A 15 -12.41 -3.22 4.58
N ILE A 16 -11.84 -2.56 3.58
CA ILE A 16 -10.90 -3.16 2.61
C ILE A 16 -9.60 -3.57 3.30
N MET A 17 -9.05 -2.71 4.15
CA MET A 17 -7.84 -2.99 4.91
C MET A 17 -8.03 -4.13 5.90
N ARG A 18 -9.20 -4.22 6.55
CA ARG A 18 -9.55 -5.32 7.47
C ARG A 18 -9.65 -6.66 6.74
N ASP A 19 -10.33 -6.72 5.60
CA ASP A 19 -10.40 -7.92 4.76
C ASP A 19 -9.00 -8.39 4.32
N LEU A 20 -8.13 -7.45 3.90
CA LEU A 20 -6.75 -7.79 3.55
C LEU A 20 -5.93 -8.28 4.76
N SER A 21 -6.12 -7.67 5.93
CA SER A 21 -5.48 -8.11 7.18
C SER A 21 -6.01 -9.48 7.64
N GLU A 22 -7.29 -9.79 7.45
CA GLU A 22 -7.87 -11.09 7.77
C GLU A 22 -7.30 -12.21 6.91
N ARG A 23 -7.07 -11.94 5.62
CA ARG A 23 -6.45 -12.90 4.69
C ARG A 23 -4.96 -13.13 4.94
N SER A 24 -4.27 -12.10 5.42
CA SER A 24 -2.81 -12.11 5.54
C SER A 24 -2.29 -12.33 6.96
N TRP A 25 -3.12 -12.07 7.97
CA TRP A 25 -2.77 -11.97 9.39
C TRP A 25 -1.74 -10.90 9.77
N GLU A 26 -1.32 -10.10 8.79
CA GLU A 26 -0.28 -9.08 8.95
C GLU A 26 -0.89 -7.67 8.96
N SER A 27 -0.03 -6.69 9.22
CA SER A 27 -0.47 -5.30 9.35
C SER A 27 -0.76 -4.72 7.97
N VAL A 28 -1.84 -3.95 7.87
CA VAL A 28 -2.20 -3.21 6.66
C VAL A 28 -2.23 -1.72 6.99
N ALA A 29 -1.54 -0.90 6.20
CA ALA A 29 -1.48 0.54 6.38
C ALA A 29 -1.86 1.26 5.09
N PHE A 30 -2.41 2.46 5.23
CA PHE A 30 -2.61 3.39 4.12
C PHE A 30 -1.72 4.61 4.33
N TYR A 31 -0.79 4.83 3.40
CA TYR A 31 0.15 5.95 3.47
C TYR A 31 -0.23 7.04 2.48
N VAL A 32 -0.07 8.29 2.90
CA VAL A 32 -0.23 9.47 2.04
C VAL A 32 1.08 10.25 1.96
N ARG A 33 1.37 10.84 0.80
CA ARG A 33 2.58 11.66 0.58
C ARG A 33 2.36 13.08 1.08
N SER A 34 3.39 13.65 1.72
CA SER A 34 3.50 15.09 1.98
C SER A 34 4.95 15.51 1.79
N GLY A 35 5.27 16.21 0.69
CA GLY A 35 6.65 16.54 0.34
C GLY A 35 7.51 15.28 0.16
N ASP A 36 8.62 15.19 0.87
CA ASP A 36 9.58 14.07 0.80
C ASP A 36 9.39 13.03 1.91
N VAL A 37 8.22 13.07 2.56
CA VAL A 37 7.80 12.08 3.56
C VAL A 37 6.46 11.46 3.20
N ARG A 38 6.17 10.34 3.86
CA ARG A 38 4.86 9.72 3.90
C ARG A 38 4.34 9.66 5.31
N THR A 39 3.04 9.86 5.48
CA THR A 39 2.35 9.74 6.78
C THR A 39 1.46 8.51 6.77
N CYS A 40 1.48 7.72 7.84
CA CYS A 40 0.52 6.64 8.02
C CYS A 40 -0.84 7.26 8.36
N LEU A 41 -1.77 7.27 7.40
CA LEU A 41 -3.08 7.86 7.61
C LEU A 41 -4.01 6.90 8.36
N TYR A 42 -4.03 5.64 7.93
CA TYR A 42 -4.83 4.59 8.56
C TYR A 42 -4.02 3.33 8.76
N ARG A 43 -4.38 2.55 9.78
CA ARG A 43 -3.73 1.27 10.06
C ARG A 43 -4.68 0.23 10.64
N VAL A 44 -4.54 -1.00 10.15
CA VAL A 44 -5.08 -2.21 10.76
C VAL A 44 -3.90 -3.02 11.29
N GLU A 45 -3.91 -3.24 12.60
CA GLU A 45 -2.85 -3.96 13.31
C GLU A 45 -2.84 -5.45 12.97
N SER A 46 -1.65 -6.05 12.93
CA SER A 46 -1.51 -7.51 12.87
C SER A 46 -2.15 -8.19 14.08
N LYS A 47 -2.66 -9.41 13.86
CA LYS A 47 -3.19 -10.29 14.90
C LYS A 47 -2.08 -11.03 15.68
N HIS A 48 -0.82 -10.93 15.25
CA HIS A 48 0.32 -11.53 15.93
C HIS A 48 0.77 -10.70 17.14
N ALA A 49 1.23 -11.36 18.20
CA ALA A 49 1.73 -10.70 19.40
C ALA A 49 3.00 -9.86 19.14
N ILE A 50 3.89 -10.35 18.26
CA ILE A 50 5.08 -9.62 17.82
C ILE A 50 4.73 -8.87 16.53
N ARG A 51 4.77 -7.55 16.63
CA ARG A 51 4.38 -6.63 15.56
C ARG A 51 5.36 -5.47 15.43
N TYR A 52 5.37 -4.95 14.22
CA TYR A 52 6.07 -3.74 13.84
C TYR A 52 5.28 -2.49 14.31
N THR A 53 5.94 -1.51 14.92
CA THR A 53 5.33 -0.48 15.81
C THR A 53 4.75 0.76 15.12
N ILE A 54 4.66 0.83 13.80
CA ILE A 54 4.14 2.05 13.13
C ILE A 54 2.71 2.34 13.55
N ARG A 55 2.42 3.61 13.83
CA ARG A 55 1.12 4.13 14.26
C ARG A 55 0.55 5.09 13.23
N GLU A 56 -0.75 5.29 13.29
CA GLU A 56 -1.38 6.39 12.58
C GLU A 56 -0.75 7.72 13.03
N GLY A 57 -0.47 8.61 12.08
CA GLY A 57 0.26 9.86 12.29
C GLY A 57 1.79 9.73 12.17
N ASP A 58 2.36 8.53 12.19
CA ASP A 58 3.81 8.37 12.04
C ASP A 58 4.28 8.83 10.65
N VAL A 59 5.39 9.55 10.63
CA VAL A 59 6.01 10.11 9.44
C VAL A 59 7.27 9.30 9.10
N LEU A 60 7.37 8.85 7.85
CA LEU A 60 8.45 8.02 7.36
C LEU A 60 9.07 8.62 6.08
N PRO A 61 10.34 8.33 5.78
CA PRO A 61 10.95 8.75 4.51
C PRO A 61 10.17 8.24 3.29
N LEU A 62 10.08 9.07 2.25
CA LEU A 62 9.39 8.71 1.01
C LEU A 62 10.19 7.71 0.16
N LEU A 63 11.51 7.84 0.06
CA LEU A 63 12.29 7.05 -0.91
C LEU A 63 12.73 5.68 -0.39
N VAL A 64 12.27 5.27 0.79
CA VAL A 64 12.62 3.99 1.43
C VAL A 64 11.38 3.21 1.83
N GLY A 65 11.41 1.90 1.58
CA GLY A 65 10.31 0.97 1.79
C GLY A 65 9.25 1.03 0.69
N SER A 66 8.50 -0.06 0.54
CA SER A 66 7.57 -0.26 -0.57
C SER A 66 6.53 0.84 -0.72
N GLY A 67 5.85 1.23 0.36
CA GLY A 67 4.79 2.25 0.29
C GLY A 67 5.30 3.63 -0.14
N GLY A 68 6.51 4.00 0.31
CA GLY A 68 7.13 5.25 -0.08
C GLY A 68 7.54 5.24 -1.56
N ARG A 69 8.16 4.16 -2.03
CA ARG A 69 8.56 4.03 -3.44
C ARG A 69 7.37 4.00 -4.39
N VAL A 70 6.23 3.42 -3.99
CA VAL A 70 4.95 3.51 -4.74
C VAL A 70 4.47 4.96 -4.82
N LEU A 71 4.43 5.67 -3.69
CA LEU A 71 4.03 7.07 -3.67
C LEU A 71 4.93 7.92 -4.56
N ALA A 72 6.26 7.71 -4.49
CA ALA A 72 7.23 8.41 -5.33
C ALA A 72 7.02 8.11 -6.82
N ALA A 73 6.86 6.83 -7.19
CA ALA A 73 6.65 6.42 -8.58
C ALA A 73 5.41 7.09 -9.19
N PHE A 74 4.27 7.03 -8.50
CA PHE A 74 3.03 7.61 -9.01
C PHE A 74 2.91 9.12 -8.80
N SER A 75 3.95 9.74 -8.23
CA SER A 75 4.10 11.20 -8.16
C SER A 75 5.20 11.74 -9.09
N GLY A 76 5.65 10.95 -10.07
CA GLY A 76 6.56 11.41 -11.13
C GLY A 76 8.04 11.15 -10.90
N GLN A 77 8.44 10.41 -9.85
CA GLN A 77 9.84 10.03 -9.69
C GLN A 77 10.32 9.18 -10.87
N GLN A 78 11.46 9.54 -11.47
CA GLN A 78 11.98 8.92 -12.69
C GLN A 78 13.05 7.86 -12.41
N GLY A 79 13.27 6.98 -13.39
CA GLY A 79 14.29 5.92 -13.33
C GLY A 79 13.83 4.66 -12.59
N GLU A 80 14.68 3.64 -12.55
CA GLU A 80 14.40 2.44 -11.76
C GLU A 80 14.58 2.71 -10.26
N PRO A 81 13.77 2.10 -9.37
CA PRO A 81 12.74 1.08 -9.67
C PRO A 81 11.36 1.66 -10.05
N TYR A 82 11.23 2.98 -10.19
CA TYR A 82 9.93 3.66 -10.31
C TYR A 82 9.19 3.35 -11.61
N GLU A 83 9.90 3.10 -12.71
CA GLU A 83 9.30 2.63 -13.95
C GLU A 83 8.69 1.23 -13.80
N THR A 84 9.42 0.31 -13.18
CA THR A 84 8.91 -1.04 -12.87
C THR A 84 7.68 -0.97 -11.95
N ILE A 85 7.71 -0.08 -10.96
CA ILE A 85 6.57 0.12 -10.04
C ILE A 85 5.35 0.66 -10.81
N ARG A 86 5.52 1.62 -11.73
CA ARG A 86 4.42 2.12 -12.57
C ARG A 86 3.84 1.02 -13.45
N LYS A 87 4.69 0.18 -14.05
CA LYS A 87 4.25 -0.92 -14.93
C LYS A 87 3.50 -2.03 -14.18
N THR A 88 4.00 -2.40 -13.01
CA THR A 88 3.46 -3.54 -12.24
C THR A 88 2.43 -3.13 -11.19
N CYS A 89 2.27 -1.82 -10.96
CA CYS A 89 1.46 -1.24 -9.89
C CYS A 89 1.82 -1.73 -8.48
N THR A 90 3.01 -2.32 -8.29
CA THR A 90 3.44 -2.86 -7.00
C THR A 90 4.89 -2.56 -6.71
N CYS A 91 5.23 -2.50 -5.42
CA CYS A 91 6.61 -2.50 -4.97
C CYS A 91 6.73 -3.48 -3.80
N LEU A 92 7.71 -4.38 -3.86
CA LEU A 92 8.09 -5.26 -2.76
C LEU A 92 9.38 -4.72 -2.15
N ALA A 93 9.49 -4.76 -0.82
CA ALA A 93 10.67 -4.36 -0.10
C ALA A 93 10.88 -5.29 1.10
N ILE A 94 12.08 -5.88 1.22
CA ILE A 94 12.51 -6.71 2.35
C ILE A 94 13.81 -6.09 2.87
N GLY A 95 13.88 -5.77 4.16
CA GLY A 95 15.07 -5.20 4.78
C GLY A 95 15.41 -3.76 4.35
N ASP A 96 14.62 -3.13 3.47
CA ASP A 96 14.95 -1.84 2.83
C ASP A 96 14.97 -0.67 3.82
N ARG A 97 13.95 -0.57 4.67
CA ARG A 97 13.85 0.48 5.70
C ARG A 97 14.48 0.04 7.02
N ASP A 98 14.32 -1.24 7.33
CA ASP A 98 14.70 -1.86 8.58
C ASP A 98 14.92 -3.35 8.28
N PRO A 99 16.07 -3.94 8.68
CA PRO A 99 16.44 -5.32 8.34
C PRO A 99 15.39 -6.36 8.72
N ASP A 100 14.63 -6.11 9.78
CA ASP A 100 13.68 -7.06 10.35
C ASP A 100 12.27 -6.88 9.78
N THR A 101 12.09 -6.03 8.77
CA THR A 101 10.77 -5.74 8.20
C THR A 101 10.70 -5.93 6.70
N ALA A 102 9.51 -6.28 6.24
CA ALA A 102 9.19 -6.43 4.83
C ALA A 102 7.78 -5.96 4.54
N GLY A 103 7.49 -5.67 3.26
CA GLY A 103 6.14 -5.33 2.84
C GLY A 103 5.99 -5.14 1.34
N VAL A 104 4.74 -5.22 0.90
CA VAL A 104 4.31 -4.98 -0.48
C VAL A 104 3.29 -3.85 -0.51
N SER A 105 3.34 -2.99 -1.52
CA SER A 105 2.45 -1.83 -1.64
C SER A 105 1.91 -1.64 -3.04
N ALA A 106 0.72 -1.06 -3.15
CA ALA A 106 0.03 -0.72 -4.39
C ALA A 106 -0.62 0.68 -4.28
N PRO A 107 -0.72 1.45 -5.37
CA PRO A 107 -1.32 2.77 -5.34
C PRO A 107 -2.86 2.70 -5.27
N VAL A 108 -3.48 3.74 -4.71
CA VAL A 108 -4.93 3.96 -4.75
C VAL A 108 -5.20 5.32 -5.37
N PHE A 109 -6.11 5.37 -6.33
CA PHE A 109 -6.44 6.59 -7.07
C PHE A 109 -7.86 7.08 -6.77
N GLY A 110 -8.05 8.37 -6.96
CA GLY A 110 -9.35 9.04 -6.99
C GLY A 110 -9.56 9.73 -8.34
N PRO A 111 -10.69 10.45 -8.51
CA PRO A 111 -11.14 10.95 -9.79
C PRO A 111 -10.09 11.78 -10.53
N GLY A 112 -9.92 11.53 -11.83
CA GLY A 112 -8.88 12.13 -12.65
C GLY A 112 -7.50 11.48 -12.45
N ARG A 113 -7.46 10.22 -12.00
CA ARG A 113 -6.23 9.46 -11.67
C ARG A 113 -5.34 10.16 -10.64
N VAL A 114 -5.94 10.93 -9.74
CA VAL A 114 -5.21 11.58 -8.65
C VAL A 114 -4.76 10.50 -7.67
N LEU A 115 -3.46 10.43 -7.38
CA LEU A 115 -2.93 9.52 -6.38
C LEU A 115 -3.40 9.94 -4.98
N LEU A 116 -4.23 9.12 -4.35
CA LEU A 116 -4.73 9.36 -2.99
C LEU A 116 -3.77 8.82 -1.93
N GLY A 117 -3.09 7.71 -2.23
CA GLY A 117 -2.14 7.10 -1.31
C GLY A 117 -1.65 5.73 -1.77
N ALA A 118 -1.00 5.01 -0.87
CA ALA A 118 -0.52 3.66 -1.08
C ALA A 118 -1.09 2.72 0.00
N LEU A 119 -1.74 1.65 -0.45
CA LEU A 119 -2.15 0.53 0.39
C LEU A 119 -0.94 -0.39 0.57
N THR A 120 -0.57 -0.68 1.82
CA THR A 120 0.65 -1.41 2.15
C THR A 120 0.34 -2.54 3.12
N LEU A 121 0.78 -3.75 2.77
CA LEU A 121 0.85 -4.87 3.70
C LEU A 121 2.30 -5.00 4.19
N ALA A 122 2.51 -5.03 5.50
CA ALA A 122 3.85 -5.14 6.08
C ALA A 122 3.87 -5.93 7.40
N GLY A 123 5.03 -6.49 7.71
CA GLY A 123 5.27 -7.22 8.95
C GLY A 123 6.74 -7.63 9.10
N PRO A 124 7.06 -8.44 10.13
CA PRO A 124 8.41 -8.94 10.35
C PRO A 124 8.89 -9.79 9.17
N SER A 125 10.13 -9.60 8.73
CA SER A 125 10.72 -10.31 7.57
C SER A 125 10.83 -11.83 7.79
N THR A 126 10.78 -12.29 9.05
CA THR A 126 10.73 -13.72 9.40
C THR A 126 9.42 -14.42 9.02
N ARG A 127 8.33 -13.67 8.78
CA ARG A 127 7.02 -14.20 8.36
C ARG A 127 6.56 -13.62 7.03
N VAL A 128 6.84 -12.33 6.83
CA VAL A 128 6.59 -11.58 5.59
C VAL A 128 7.81 -11.73 4.69
N ASP A 129 8.04 -12.96 4.25
CA ASP A 129 9.15 -13.30 3.35
C ASP A 129 8.78 -13.07 1.87
N ALA A 130 9.71 -13.37 0.96
CA ALA A 130 9.47 -13.22 -0.47
C ALA A 130 8.29 -14.06 -0.97
N ALA A 131 8.13 -15.31 -0.51
CA ALA A 131 7.05 -16.19 -0.95
C ALA A 131 5.69 -15.68 -0.48
N PHE A 132 5.62 -15.21 0.75
CA PHE A 132 4.43 -14.55 1.30
C PHE A 132 4.08 -13.29 0.50
N LEU A 133 5.06 -12.41 0.22
CA LEU A 133 4.81 -11.18 -0.54
C LEU A 133 4.33 -11.47 -1.96
N GLN A 134 4.87 -12.49 -2.64
CA GLN A 134 4.39 -12.89 -3.96
C GLN A 134 2.93 -13.38 -3.89
N ARG A 135 2.60 -14.26 -2.92
CA ARG A 135 1.22 -14.73 -2.72
C ARG A 135 0.25 -13.60 -2.40
N MET A 136 0.69 -12.57 -1.67
CA MET A 136 -0.15 -11.43 -1.29
C MET A 136 -0.24 -10.33 -2.33
N LYS A 137 0.54 -10.39 -3.42
CA LYS A 137 0.58 -9.38 -4.48
C LYS A 137 -0.79 -9.20 -5.15
N ARG A 138 -1.42 -10.30 -5.59
CA ARG A 138 -2.75 -10.29 -6.20
C ARG A 138 -3.83 -9.78 -5.23
N PRO A 139 -4.00 -10.34 -4.02
CA PRO A 139 -4.97 -9.82 -3.06
C PRO A 139 -4.81 -8.33 -2.74
N LEU A 140 -3.56 -7.84 -2.68
CA LEU A 140 -3.29 -6.42 -2.48
C LEU A 140 -3.76 -5.56 -3.67
N LEU A 141 -3.47 -5.99 -4.91
CA LEU A 141 -3.89 -5.27 -6.12
C LEU A 141 -5.41 -5.26 -6.26
N GLU A 142 -6.09 -6.37 -5.97
CA GLU A 142 -7.55 -6.44 -5.93
C GLU A 142 -8.14 -5.50 -4.86
N ALA A 143 -7.52 -5.41 -3.68
CA ALA A 143 -7.92 -4.49 -2.63
C ALA A 143 -7.72 -3.02 -3.05
N ALA A 144 -6.59 -2.69 -3.68
CA ALA A 144 -6.32 -1.37 -4.22
C ALA A 144 -7.28 -0.98 -5.35
N ALA A 145 -7.64 -1.93 -6.22
CA ALA A 145 -8.63 -1.73 -7.27
C ALA A 145 -10.03 -1.44 -6.70
N ARG A 146 -10.46 -2.21 -5.69
CA ARG A 146 -11.72 -1.95 -4.97
C ARG A 146 -11.75 -0.57 -4.33
N ALA A 147 -10.66 -0.15 -3.68
CA ALA A 147 -10.57 1.18 -3.09
C ALA A 147 -10.64 2.27 -4.16
N THR A 148 -9.90 2.12 -5.26
CA THR A 148 -9.89 3.05 -6.40
C THR A 148 -11.29 3.22 -7.01
N ARG A 149 -12.02 2.11 -7.24
CA ARG A 149 -13.41 2.17 -7.72
C ARG A 149 -14.34 2.83 -6.72
N ALA A 150 -14.20 2.54 -5.43
CA ALA A 150 -15.02 3.15 -4.39
C ALA A 150 -14.79 4.66 -4.25
N PHE A 151 -13.57 5.15 -4.57
CA PHE A 151 -13.28 6.58 -4.68
C PHE A 151 -13.72 7.21 -6.00
N GLY A 152 -14.28 6.44 -6.94
CA GLY A 152 -14.85 6.94 -8.18
C GLY A 152 -13.86 7.03 -9.35
N GLU A 153 -12.78 6.24 -9.35
CA GLU A 153 -11.81 6.18 -10.45
C GLU A 153 -11.83 4.79 -11.14
N ASP A 154 -11.38 4.75 -12.40
CA ASP A 154 -11.18 3.50 -13.13
C ASP A 154 -10.03 2.68 -12.52
N ALA A 155 -10.28 1.40 -12.27
CA ALA A 155 -9.30 0.48 -11.68
C ALA A 155 -8.73 -0.55 -12.68
N SER A 156 -9.04 -0.41 -13.98
CA SER A 156 -8.66 -1.40 -15.00
C SER A 156 -7.15 -1.68 -15.01
N MET A 157 -6.32 -0.66 -14.77
CA MET A 157 -4.86 -0.82 -14.64
C MET A 157 -4.47 -1.77 -13.49
N LEU A 158 -5.09 -1.62 -12.32
CA LEU A 158 -4.80 -2.44 -11.14
C LEU A 158 -5.33 -3.86 -11.32
N GLU A 159 -6.49 -4.02 -11.95
CA GLU A 159 -7.10 -5.31 -12.26
C GLU A 159 -6.25 -6.09 -13.28
N GLN A 160 -5.73 -5.43 -14.32
CA GLN A 160 -4.78 -6.03 -15.26
C GLN A 160 -3.47 -6.44 -14.58
N ALA A 161 -2.91 -5.57 -13.75
CA ALA A 161 -1.71 -5.89 -12.97
C ALA A 161 -1.92 -7.08 -12.03
N SER A 162 -3.14 -7.21 -11.48
CA SER A 162 -3.52 -8.34 -10.62
C SER A 162 -3.54 -9.66 -11.37
N LEU A 163 -4.10 -9.68 -12.59
CA LEU A 163 -4.12 -10.88 -13.43
C LEU A 163 -2.70 -11.30 -13.87
N ALA A 164 -1.84 -10.33 -14.14
CA ALA A 164 -0.44 -10.56 -14.49
C ALA A 164 0.43 -11.00 -13.29
N ALA A 165 -0.08 -10.93 -12.05
CA ALA A 165 0.67 -11.35 -10.87
C ALA A 165 0.73 -12.87 -10.68
N ASP A 166 -0.14 -13.63 -11.35
CA ASP A 166 -0.20 -15.10 -11.31
C ASP A 166 0.44 -15.78 -12.53
N ALA A 167 0.86 -15.00 -13.52
CA ALA A 167 1.53 -15.47 -14.74
C ALA A 167 3.04 -15.57 -14.54
#